data_AF-A0A269PH88-F1
#
_entry.id   AF-A0A269PH88-F1
#
_cell.length_a   1.000
_cell.length_b   1.000
_cell.length_c   1.000
_cell.angle_alpha   90.00
_cell.angle_beta   90.00
_cell.angle_gamma   90.00
#
_symmetry.space_group_name_H-M   'P 1'
#
loop_
_entity.id
_entity.type
_entity.pdbx_description
1 polymer ?
#
loop_
_entity_poly.entity_id
_entity_poly.type
_entity_poly.pdbx_seq_one_letter_code
_entity_poly.pdbx_strand_id
1 'polypeptide(L)'
;MVEQQRQVIHQLRDDILLGDGAHQFKSKVTRRWHSLSTVVSDDKLNEALNIVVMHAIDKIWVQHLSEIDYIKEGINLVGVTGTSFMSGGNEPYHVFVQQAQQVFEQLLTELKAAVVDLFNNVTIDENGIDPNSELFTMTKSTSSYVVADNPFDAVDRRFIASIWKKLKLR
;
A
#
# COMPACT_ATOMS: atom_id res chain seq x y z
N MET A 1 14.04 1.01 -4.10
CA MET A 1 13.13 -0.14 -4.19
C MET A 1 11.69 0.24 -3.89
N VAL A 2 11.30 0.60 -2.64
CA VAL A 2 9.90 1.00 -2.34
C VAL A 2 9.42 2.16 -3.22
N GLU A 3 10.27 3.15 -3.50
CA GLU A 3 9.94 4.21 -4.45
C GLU A 3 9.73 3.71 -5.89
N GLN A 4 10.50 2.71 -6.34
CA GLN A 4 10.30 2.10 -7.66
C GLN A 4 8.97 1.33 -7.71
N GLN A 5 8.62 0.63 -6.64
CA GLN A 5 7.31 -0.03 -6.50
C GLN A 5 6.17 1.00 -6.53
N ARG A 6 6.35 2.14 -5.84
CA ARG A 6 5.39 3.27 -5.88
C ARG A 6 5.20 3.80 -7.29
N GLN A 7 6.27 3.93 -8.08
CA GLN A 7 6.20 4.37 -9.48
C GLN A 7 5.40 3.39 -10.35
N VAL A 8 5.56 2.08 -10.15
CA VAL A 8 4.76 1.07 -10.87
C VAL A 8 3.27 1.21 -10.55
N ILE A 9 2.92 1.38 -9.28
CA ILE A 9 1.52 1.60 -8.87
C ILE A 9 0.99 2.93 -9.40
N HIS A 10 1.80 3.98 -9.38
CA HIS A 10 1.42 5.28 -9.95
C HIS A 10 1.10 5.17 -11.43
N GLN A 11 1.96 4.51 -12.22
CA GLN A 11 1.72 4.30 -13.64
C GLN A 11 0.42 3.53 -13.88
N LEU A 12 0.17 2.47 -13.11
CA LEU A 12 -1.07 1.72 -13.21
C LEU A 12 -2.29 2.61 -12.92
N ARG A 13 -2.20 3.52 -11.93
CA ARG A 13 -3.28 4.48 -11.63
C ARG A 13 -3.51 5.45 -12.77
N ASP A 14 -2.44 5.99 -13.35
CA ASP A 14 -2.54 6.90 -14.50
C ASP A 14 -3.20 6.20 -15.69
N ASP A 15 -2.80 4.96 -16.00
CA ASP A 15 -3.38 4.18 -17.10
C ASP A 15 -4.89 3.95 -16.90
N ILE A 16 -5.34 3.73 -15.66
CA ILE A 16 -6.75 3.55 -15.33
C ILE A 16 -7.53 4.86 -15.46
N LEU A 17 -6.98 5.98 -14.96
CA LEU A 17 -7.62 7.29 -15.04
C LEU A 17 -7.74 7.79 -16.48
N LEU A 18 -6.78 7.45 -17.35
CA LEU A 18 -6.80 7.79 -18.77
C LEU A 18 -7.70 6.86 -19.61
N GLY A 19 -8.28 5.82 -18.99
CA GLY A 19 -9.36 5.00 -19.56
C GLY A 19 -8.93 3.65 -20.14
N ASP A 20 -7.64 3.41 -20.36
CA ASP A 20 -7.16 2.18 -20.99
C ASP A 20 -6.89 1.06 -19.97
N GLY A 21 -6.53 1.40 -18.73
CA GLY A 21 -6.01 0.45 -17.75
C GLY A 21 -7.03 -0.51 -17.13
N ALA A 22 -8.32 -0.14 -17.05
CA ALA A 22 -9.34 -0.98 -16.41
C ALA A 22 -9.85 -2.12 -17.31
N HIS A 23 -9.64 -2.02 -18.62
CA HIS A 23 -10.09 -3.02 -19.61
C HIS A 23 -9.53 -4.42 -19.32
N GLN A 24 -8.32 -4.51 -18.76
CA GLN A 24 -7.71 -5.80 -18.39
C GLN A 24 -8.54 -6.59 -17.36
N PHE A 25 -9.34 -5.90 -16.52
CA PHE A 25 -10.19 -6.52 -15.52
C PHE A 25 -11.59 -6.88 -16.06
N LYS A 26 -12.05 -6.25 -17.16
CA LYS A 26 -13.37 -6.49 -17.78
C LYS A 26 -13.58 -7.96 -18.15
N SER A 27 -12.52 -8.63 -18.62
CA SER A 27 -12.53 -10.07 -18.94
C SER A 27 -12.79 -11.00 -17.73
N LYS A 28 -12.60 -10.50 -16.50
CA LYS A 28 -12.77 -11.27 -15.26
C LYS A 28 -14.12 -11.05 -14.61
N VAL A 29 -14.81 -9.97 -14.95
CA VAL A 29 -16.12 -9.60 -14.39
C VAL A 29 -17.28 -9.79 -15.38
N THR A 30 -17.03 -10.46 -16.52
CA THR A 30 -17.97 -10.59 -17.65
C THR A 30 -19.36 -11.09 -17.26
N ARG A 31 -19.45 -12.06 -16.34
CA ARG A 31 -20.74 -12.60 -15.89
C ARG A 31 -21.61 -11.53 -15.22
N ARG A 32 -21.05 -10.75 -14.29
CA ARG A 32 -21.78 -9.67 -13.62
C ARG A 32 -21.99 -8.49 -14.54
N TRP A 33 -21.02 -8.20 -15.41
CA TRP A 33 -21.13 -7.17 -16.43
C TRP A 33 -22.38 -7.34 -17.29
N HIS A 34 -22.58 -8.53 -17.86
CA HIS A 34 -23.75 -8.82 -18.69
C HIS A 34 -25.08 -8.74 -17.92
N SER A 35 -25.07 -9.08 -16.63
CA SER A 35 -26.26 -8.92 -15.79
C SER A 35 -26.62 -7.44 -15.63
N LEU A 36 -25.63 -6.57 -15.38
CA LEU A 36 -25.84 -5.15 -15.12
C LEU A 36 -26.08 -4.35 -16.40
N SER A 37 -25.55 -4.78 -17.55
CA SER A 37 -25.72 -4.07 -18.83
C SER A 37 -27.18 -4.02 -19.33
N THR A 38 -28.09 -4.73 -18.68
CA THR A 38 -29.54 -4.65 -18.95
C THR A 38 -30.20 -3.43 -18.33
N VAL A 39 -29.57 -2.82 -17.32
CA VAL A 39 -30.12 -1.69 -16.54
C VAL A 39 -29.17 -0.49 -16.53
N VAL A 40 -27.86 -0.73 -16.68
CA VAL A 40 -26.80 0.27 -16.58
C VAL A 40 -26.10 0.44 -17.92
N SER A 41 -25.80 1.67 -18.33
CA SER A 41 -25.06 1.94 -19.57
C SER A 41 -23.61 1.44 -19.49
N ASP A 42 -23.01 1.12 -20.65
CA ASP A 42 -21.61 0.66 -20.68
C ASP A 42 -20.65 1.73 -20.12
N ASP A 43 -20.92 3.01 -20.39
CA ASP A 43 -20.15 4.14 -19.84
C ASP A 43 -20.16 4.14 -18.30
N LYS A 44 -21.34 3.93 -17.69
CA LYS A 44 -21.48 3.86 -16.23
C LYS A 44 -20.87 2.61 -15.63
N LEU A 45 -20.89 1.49 -16.35
CA LEU A 45 -20.19 0.27 -15.93
C LEU A 45 -18.67 0.41 -16.01
N ASN A 46 -18.15 1.09 -17.04
CA ASN A 46 -16.73 1.39 -17.16
C ASN A 46 -16.29 2.35 -16.04
N GLU A 47 -17.09 3.39 -15.74
CA GLU A 47 -16.87 4.29 -14.61
C GLU A 47 -16.85 3.53 -13.26
N ALA A 48 -17.84 2.65 -13.03
CA ALA A 48 -17.90 1.81 -11.84
C ALA A 48 -16.69 0.89 -11.71
N LEU A 49 -16.24 0.28 -12.82
CA LEU A 49 -15.04 -0.56 -12.83
C LEU A 49 -13.78 0.26 -12.50
N ASN A 50 -13.63 1.47 -13.06
CA ASN A 50 -12.52 2.35 -12.74
C ASN A 50 -12.47 2.68 -11.25
N ILE A 51 -13.61 3.05 -10.66
CA ILE A 51 -13.73 3.33 -9.22
C ILE A 51 -13.31 2.12 -8.39
N VAL A 52 -13.83 0.92 -8.74
CA VAL A 52 -13.50 -0.32 -8.03
C VAL A 52 -12.02 -0.64 -8.11
N VAL A 53 -11.39 -0.50 -9.28
CA VAL A 53 -9.96 -0.77 -9.45
C VAL A 53 -9.12 0.24 -8.67
N MET A 54 -9.49 1.53 -8.69
CA MET A 54 -8.83 2.56 -7.88
C MET A 54 -8.91 2.27 -6.39
N HIS A 55 -10.10 1.93 -5.90
CA HIS A 55 -10.28 1.58 -4.50
C HIS A 55 -9.44 0.35 -4.11
N ALA A 56 -9.41 -0.69 -4.95
CA ALA A 56 -8.62 -1.88 -4.70
C ALA A 56 -7.11 -1.58 -4.66
N ILE A 57 -6.60 -0.75 -5.58
CA ILE A 57 -5.20 -0.31 -5.59
C ILE A 57 -4.85 0.44 -4.31
N ASP A 58 -5.66 1.41 -3.91
CA ASP A 58 -5.40 2.22 -2.72
C ASP A 58 -5.37 1.35 -1.46
N LYS A 59 -6.34 0.43 -1.30
CA LYS A 59 -6.40 -0.49 -0.16
C LYS A 59 -5.17 -1.41 -0.08
N ILE A 60 -4.80 -2.00 -1.20
CA ILE A 60 -3.71 -2.96 -1.26
C ILE A 60 -2.35 -2.26 -1.11
N TRP A 61 -2.21 -1.03 -1.61
CA TRP A 61 -1.00 -0.24 -1.39
C TRP A 61 -0.82 0.13 0.09
N VAL A 62 -1.89 0.47 0.80
CA VAL A 62 -1.82 0.70 2.25
C VAL A 62 -1.38 -0.56 2.99
N GLN A 63 -1.92 -1.74 2.63
CA GLN A 63 -1.47 -3.01 3.20
C GLN A 63 0.02 -3.23 2.95
N HIS A 64 0.49 -3.01 1.72
CA HIS A 64 1.91 -3.14 1.37
C HIS A 64 2.81 -2.25 2.22
N LEU A 65 2.44 -0.98 2.41
CA LEU A 65 3.23 -0.08 3.26
C LEU A 65 3.30 -0.60 4.71
N SER A 66 2.20 -1.15 5.24
CA SER A 66 2.18 -1.77 6.57
C SER A 66 3.12 -2.99 6.66
N GLU A 67 3.11 -3.86 5.65
CA GLU A 67 4.01 -5.03 5.59
C GLU A 67 5.48 -4.60 5.49
N ILE A 68 5.76 -3.55 4.71
CA ILE A 68 7.10 -2.98 4.59
C ILE A 68 7.61 -2.45 5.94
N ASP A 69 6.76 -1.77 6.72
CA ASP A 69 7.15 -1.29 8.04
C ASP A 69 7.36 -2.45 9.03
N TYR A 70 6.51 -3.48 8.99
CA TYR A 70 6.72 -4.71 9.77
C TYR A 70 8.04 -5.40 9.44
N ILE A 71 8.41 -5.51 8.15
CA ILE A 71 9.70 -6.07 7.73
C ILE A 71 10.87 -5.24 8.27
N LYS A 72 10.79 -3.91 8.21
CA LYS A 72 11.84 -3.02 8.74
C LYS A 72 12.03 -3.23 10.24
N GLU A 73 10.93 -3.30 11.01
CA GLU A 73 10.97 -3.57 12.45
C GLU A 73 11.62 -4.92 12.75
N GLY A 74 11.23 -5.97 12.03
CA GLY A 74 11.78 -7.31 12.19
C GLY A 74 13.29 -7.36 11.95
N ILE A 75 13.78 -6.72 10.88
CA ILE A 75 15.21 -6.67 10.54
C ILE A 75 16.00 -5.86 11.58
N ASN A 76 15.45 -4.75 12.05
CA ASN A 76 16.07 -3.93 13.09
C ASN A 76 16.25 -4.71 14.40
N LEU A 77 15.26 -5.52 14.80
CA LEU A 77 15.35 -6.38 15.99
C LEU A 77 16.49 -7.40 15.87
N VAL A 78 16.64 -8.05 14.72
CA VAL A 78 17.72 -9.01 14.49
C VAL A 78 19.09 -8.32 14.54
N GLY A 79 19.21 -7.10 13.98
CA GLY A 79 20.42 -6.29 14.06
C GLY A 79 20.84 -5.93 15.48
N VAL A 80 19.89 -5.57 16.35
CA VAL A 80 20.16 -5.21 17.77
C VAL A 80 20.64 -6.42 18.59
N THR A 81 20.22 -7.64 18.25
CA THR A 81 20.69 -8.86 18.94
C THR A 81 22.13 -9.27 18.59
N GLY A 82 22.79 -8.57 17.65
CA GLY A 82 24.20 -8.82 17.27
C GLY A 82 24.47 -10.15 16.56
N THR A 83 23.44 -10.98 16.37
CA THR A 83 23.55 -12.33 15.80
C THR A 83 23.92 -12.31 14.31
N SER A 84 23.44 -11.31 13.54
CA SER A 84 23.75 -11.19 12.11
C SER A 84 25.22 -10.93 11.81
N PHE A 85 25.93 -10.17 12.64
CA PHE A 85 27.35 -9.90 12.44
C PHE A 85 28.24 -11.10 12.83
N MET A 86 27.80 -11.93 13.79
CA MET A 86 28.60 -13.03 14.33
C MET A 86 28.37 -14.38 13.62
N SER A 87 27.30 -14.55 12.83
CA SER A 87 26.90 -15.86 12.28
C SER A 87 26.92 -15.99 10.76
N GLY A 88 27.53 -15.06 10.02
CA GLY A 88 27.67 -15.18 8.56
C GLY A 88 26.32 -15.16 7.81
N GLY A 89 25.29 -14.54 8.39
CA GLY A 89 23.99 -14.38 7.77
C GLY A 89 24.00 -13.35 6.63
N ASN A 90 23.00 -13.42 5.74
CA ASN A 90 22.81 -12.43 4.68
C ASN A 90 22.73 -11.02 5.27
N GLU A 91 23.32 -10.05 4.57
CA GLU A 91 23.27 -8.64 4.97
C GLU A 91 21.81 -8.20 5.19
N PRO A 92 21.48 -7.50 6.30
CA PRO A 92 20.12 -7.06 6.61
C PRO A 92 19.40 -6.38 5.44
N TYR A 93 20.14 -5.64 4.63
CA TYR A 93 19.63 -4.99 3.42
C TYR A 93 19.19 -5.99 2.34
N HIS A 94 19.95 -7.06 2.10
CA HIS A 94 19.60 -8.08 1.11
C HIS A 94 18.32 -8.82 1.50
N VAL A 95 18.16 -9.14 2.80
CA VAL A 95 16.93 -9.75 3.32
C VAL A 95 15.74 -8.82 3.16
N PHE A 96 15.91 -7.52 3.47
CA PHE A 96 14.88 -6.50 3.25
C PHE A 96 14.42 -6.47 1.80
N VAL A 97 15.36 -6.33 0.85
CA VAL A 97 15.04 -6.22 -0.58
C VAL A 97 14.30 -7.47 -1.07
N GLN A 98 14.75 -8.66 -0.68
CA GLN A 98 14.11 -9.91 -1.07
C GLN A 98 12.68 -10.01 -0.55
N GLN A 99 12.46 -9.76 0.74
CA GLN A 99 11.12 -9.86 1.35
C GLN A 99 10.18 -8.80 0.81
N ALA A 100 10.66 -7.57 0.67
CA ALA A 100 9.87 -6.46 0.16
C ALA A 100 9.53 -6.61 -1.33
N GLN A 101 10.36 -7.30 -2.12
CA GLN A 101 10.03 -7.72 -3.48
C GLN A 101 8.94 -8.79 -3.49
N GLN A 102 9.06 -9.82 -2.64
CA GLN A 102 8.09 -10.90 -2.54
C GLN A 102 6.69 -10.40 -2.17
N VAL A 103 6.60 -9.50 -1.17
CA VAL A 103 5.32 -8.89 -0.77
C VAL A 103 4.71 -8.10 -1.93
N PHE A 104 5.53 -7.37 -2.70
CA PHE A 104 5.05 -6.60 -3.84
C PHE A 104 4.55 -7.48 -5.00
N GLU A 105 5.16 -8.63 -5.24
CA GLU A 105 4.66 -9.58 -6.25
C GLU A 105 3.34 -10.24 -5.82
N GLN A 106 3.22 -10.54 -4.53
CA GLN A 106 1.98 -11.04 -3.94
C GLN A 106 0.86 -10.01 -4.04
N LEU A 107 1.13 -8.75 -3.70
CA LEU A 107 0.25 -7.60 -3.86
C LEU A 107 -0.36 -7.54 -5.26
N LEU A 108 0.48 -7.58 -6.30
CA LEU A 108 0.02 -7.50 -7.70
C LEU A 108 -0.85 -8.69 -8.12
N THR A 109 -0.61 -9.85 -7.52
CA THR A 109 -1.42 -11.06 -7.74
C THR A 109 -2.79 -10.93 -7.08
N GLU A 110 -2.82 -10.46 -5.83
CA GLU A 110 -4.04 -10.27 -5.05
C GLU A 110 -4.93 -9.17 -5.60
N LEU A 111 -4.35 -8.14 -6.23
CA LEU A 111 -5.11 -7.03 -6.83
C LEU A 111 -6.21 -7.50 -7.78
N LYS A 112 -5.92 -8.50 -8.62
CA LYS A 112 -6.92 -9.02 -9.57
C LYS A 112 -8.10 -9.68 -8.87
N ALA A 113 -7.84 -10.46 -7.83
CA ALA A 113 -8.90 -11.10 -7.04
C ALA A 113 -9.72 -10.05 -6.30
N ALA A 114 -9.06 -9.10 -5.65
CA ALA A 114 -9.72 -8.02 -4.92
C ALA A 114 -10.64 -7.18 -5.82
N VAL A 115 -10.22 -6.85 -7.04
CA VAL A 115 -11.06 -6.13 -8.01
C VAL A 115 -12.31 -6.93 -8.36
N VAL A 116 -12.16 -8.23 -8.67
CA VAL A 116 -13.29 -9.09 -9.04
C VAL A 116 -14.27 -9.23 -7.88
N ASP A 117 -13.77 -9.48 -6.69
CA ASP A 117 -14.59 -9.64 -5.49
C ASP A 117 -15.32 -8.34 -5.16
N LEU A 118 -14.63 -7.20 -5.24
CA LEU A 118 -15.22 -5.91 -4.96
C LEU A 118 -16.29 -5.53 -6.00
N PHE A 119 -16.01 -5.71 -7.29
CA PHE A 119 -16.98 -5.47 -8.36
C PHE A 119 -18.21 -6.38 -8.23
N ASN A 120 -18.00 -7.62 -7.76
CA ASN A 120 -19.08 -8.59 -7.55
C ASN A 120 -19.97 -8.29 -6.36
N ASN A 121 -19.50 -7.51 -5.39
CA ASN A 121 -20.25 -7.23 -4.17
C ASN A 121 -20.75 -5.79 -4.07
N VAL A 122 -20.17 -4.84 -4.83
CA VAL A 122 -20.61 -3.45 -4.83
C VAL A 122 -21.97 -3.29 -5.49
N THR A 123 -22.81 -2.45 -4.89
CA THR A 123 -24.10 -2.05 -5.46
C THR A 123 -23.87 -1.07 -6.60
N ILE A 124 -24.40 -1.37 -7.78
CA ILE A 124 -24.33 -0.54 -8.98
C ILE A 124 -25.77 -0.38 -9.49
N ASP A 125 -26.24 0.84 -9.59
CA ASP A 125 -27.55 1.19 -10.15
C ASP A 125 -27.42 1.92 -11.50
N GLU A 126 -28.53 2.39 -12.05
CA GLU A 126 -28.58 3.14 -13.32
C GLU A 126 -27.69 4.39 -13.36
N ASN A 127 -27.37 4.97 -12.19
CA ASN A 127 -26.49 6.13 -12.06
C ASN A 127 -25.02 5.75 -11.79
N GLY A 128 -24.73 4.47 -11.55
CA GLY A 128 -23.41 3.94 -11.25
C GLY A 128 -23.27 3.49 -9.79
N ILE A 129 -22.11 3.75 -9.18
CA ILE A 129 -21.87 3.49 -7.76
C ILE A 129 -22.28 4.73 -6.97
N ASP A 130 -23.13 4.57 -5.95
CA ASP A 130 -23.50 5.66 -5.04
C ASP A 130 -22.27 6.25 -4.32
N PRO A 131 -21.99 7.56 -4.46
CA PRO A 131 -20.91 8.24 -3.74
C PRO A 131 -21.00 8.15 -2.21
N ASN A 132 -22.18 7.90 -1.66
CA ASN A 132 -22.39 7.75 -0.21
C ASN A 132 -22.21 6.31 0.28
N SER A 133 -21.98 5.35 -0.63
CA SER A 133 -21.78 3.95 -0.29
C SER A 133 -20.60 3.73 0.65
N GLU A 134 -20.59 2.55 1.29
CA GLU A 134 -19.53 2.16 2.21
C GLU A 134 -18.13 2.17 1.55
N LEU A 135 -18.07 1.99 0.23
CA LEU A 135 -16.86 2.01 -0.59
C LEU A 135 -16.02 3.29 -0.37
N PHE A 136 -16.67 4.43 -0.17
CA PHE A 136 -15.99 5.73 -0.02
C PHE A 136 -15.73 6.12 1.43
N THR A 137 -16.09 5.27 2.40
CA THR A 137 -15.98 5.62 3.84
C THR A 137 -14.54 5.86 4.27
N MET A 138 -13.58 5.09 3.74
CA MET A 138 -12.14 5.24 4.03
C MET A 138 -11.60 6.61 3.59
N THR A 139 -12.20 7.26 2.59
CA THR A 139 -11.71 8.50 1.98
C THR A 139 -12.28 9.77 2.61
N LYS A 140 -13.21 9.66 3.58
CA LYS A 140 -13.95 10.81 4.13
C LYS A 140 -13.13 11.72 5.06
N SER A 141 -11.96 11.30 5.52
CA SER A 141 -11.04 12.15 6.28
C SER A 141 -9.60 11.67 6.12
N THR A 142 -8.79 12.44 5.40
CA THR A 142 -7.36 12.20 5.24
C THR A 142 -6.60 13.45 5.67
N SER A 143 -5.51 13.25 6.42
CA SER A 143 -4.65 14.35 6.87
C SER A 143 -3.20 14.01 6.55
N SER A 144 -2.47 14.99 6.04
CA SER A 144 -1.08 14.83 5.60
C SER A 144 -0.15 15.45 6.63
N TYR A 145 0.82 14.66 7.11
CA TYR A 145 1.82 15.11 8.07
C TYR A 145 3.22 14.75 7.61
N VAL A 146 4.21 15.55 8.01
CA VAL A 146 5.62 15.25 7.79
C VAL A 146 6.16 14.57 9.04
N VAL A 147 6.67 13.35 8.89
CA VAL A 147 7.40 12.66 9.95
C VAL A 147 8.81 13.24 10.00
N ALA A 148 9.11 14.01 11.05
CA ALA A 148 10.48 14.39 11.37
C ALA A 148 11.16 13.25 12.12
N ASP A 149 12.45 13.00 11.84
CA ASP A 149 13.24 12.03 12.60
C ASP A 149 13.15 12.30 14.10
N ASN A 150 13.07 11.20 14.86
CA ASN A 150 12.80 11.11 16.28
C ASN A 150 13.30 12.34 17.08
N PRO A 151 12.42 13.21 17.62
CA PRO A 151 12.84 14.39 18.37
C PRO A 151 13.58 14.05 19.67
N PHE A 152 13.55 12.77 20.09
CA PHE A 152 14.26 12.27 21.27
C PHE A 152 15.74 11.93 21.02
N ASP A 153 16.20 11.76 19.78
CA ASP A 153 17.62 11.49 19.47
C ASP A 153 18.54 12.66 19.87
N ALA A 154 18.02 13.89 19.79
CA ALA A 154 18.71 15.09 20.23
C ALA A 154 18.71 15.23 21.77
N VAL A 155 17.71 14.69 22.45
CA VAL A 155 17.58 14.75 23.91
C VAL A 155 18.54 13.74 24.56
N ASP A 156 18.62 12.51 24.04
CA ASP A 156 19.51 11.48 24.56
C ASP A 156 21.00 11.84 24.38
N ARG A 157 21.40 12.38 23.21
CA ARG A 157 22.79 12.84 23.02
C ARG A 157 23.18 13.97 23.97
N ARG A 158 22.27 14.92 24.24
CA ARG A 158 22.51 16.04 25.17
C ARG A 158 22.58 15.56 26.62
N PHE A 159 21.71 14.62 27.01
CA PHE A 159 21.74 14.02 28.34
C PHE A 159 23.01 13.22 28.58
N ILE A 160 23.38 12.31 27.67
CA ILE A 160 24.59 11.48 27.78
C ILE A 160 25.85 12.36 27.80
N ALA A 161 25.95 13.39 26.96
CA ALA A 161 27.07 14.34 26.97
C ALA A 161 27.17 15.12 28.30
N SER A 162 26.03 15.49 28.91
CA SER A 162 26.01 16.20 30.19
C SER A 162 26.45 15.34 31.37
N ILE A 163 26.09 14.04 31.35
CA ILE A 163 26.49 13.06 32.37
C ILE A 163 27.99 12.77 32.26
N TRP A 164 28.51 12.55 31.06
CA TRP A 164 29.94 12.34 30.81
C TRP A 164 30.80 13.55 31.21
N LYS A 165 30.31 14.77 30.99
CA LYS A 165 31.01 15.99 31.41
C LYS A 165 31.10 16.13 32.93
N LYS A 166 30.09 15.65 33.68
CA LYS A 166 30.11 15.64 35.15
C LYS A 166 31.01 14.55 35.73
N LEU A 167 31.13 13.40 35.06
CA LEU A 167 32.01 12.31 35.49
C LEU A 167 33.50 12.58 35.25
N LYS A 168 33.84 13.40 34.26
CA LYS A 168 35.24 13.75 33.92
C LYS A 168 35.83 14.91 34.75
N LEU A 169 35.04 15.49 35.66
CA LEU A 169 35.43 16.61 36.54
C LEU A 169 35.56 16.18 38.01
N ARG A 170 35.80 14.89 38.27
CA ARG A 170 36.12 14.36 39.60
C ARG A 170 37.46 13.63 39.57
#